data_AF-A0A7X7XIH9-F1
#
_entry.id   AF-A0A7X7XIH9-F1
#
_cell.length_a   1.000
_cell.length_b   1.000
_cell.length_c   1.000
_cell.angle_alpha   90.00
_cell.angle_beta   90.00
_cell.angle_gamma   90.00
#
_symmetry.space_group_name_H-M   'P 1'
#
loop_
_entity.id
_entity.type
_entity.pdbx_description
1 polymer ?
#
loop_
_entity_poly.entity_id
_entity_poly.type
_entity_poly.pdbx_seq_one_letter_code
_entity_poly.pdbx_strand_id
1 'polypeptide(L)'
;MGIAGFRCGECGGEKFPAGVRLLLCPACGDKIHAGCWPRHRDRHLAADPGAKLDADARRGTMGDYGIIRWADPPPSGRGGD
;
A
#
# COMPACT_ATOMS: atom_id res chain seq x y z
N MET A 1 -18.35 18.58 -0.74
CA MET A 1 -17.35 17.78 -1.50
C MET A 1 -16.74 16.76 -0.55
N GLY A 2 -17.00 15.47 -0.76
CA GLY A 2 -16.47 14.42 0.11
C GLY A 2 -15.02 14.12 -0.22
N ILE A 3 -14.14 14.17 0.78
CA ILE A 3 -12.74 13.72 0.68
C ILE A 3 -12.74 12.27 0.22
N ALA A 4 -12.14 11.98 -0.93
CA ALA A 4 -11.98 10.61 -1.38
C ALA A 4 -10.94 9.93 -0.46
N GLY A 5 -11.39 9.11 0.49
CA GLY A 5 -10.50 8.34 1.37
C GLY A 5 -10.10 6.99 0.74
N PHE A 6 -8.98 6.41 1.18
CA PHE A 6 -8.60 5.06 0.75
C PHE A 6 -9.13 4.03 1.76
N ARG A 7 -9.37 2.81 1.30
CA ARG A 7 -9.70 1.66 2.15
C ARG A 7 -8.48 0.75 2.28
N CYS A 8 -8.20 0.27 3.48
CA CYS A 8 -7.10 -0.67 3.71
C CYS A 8 -7.48 -2.09 3.29
N GLY A 9 -6.60 -2.78 2.55
CA GLY A 9 -6.79 -4.17 2.15
C GLY A 9 -6.70 -5.19 3.30
N GLU A 10 -6.10 -4.82 4.43
CA GLU A 10 -5.92 -5.73 5.59
C GLU A 10 -7.10 -5.65 6.57
N CYS A 11 -7.32 -4.48 7.18
CA CYS A 11 -8.38 -4.32 8.19
C CYS A 11 -9.75 -3.96 7.60
N GLY A 12 -9.81 -3.66 6.30
CA GLY A 12 -11.02 -3.16 5.65
C GLY A 12 -11.48 -1.78 6.13
N GLY A 13 -10.69 -1.13 7.00
CA GLY A 13 -11.03 0.07 7.75
C GLY A 13 -11.49 1.25 6.89
N GLU A 14 -12.35 2.08 7.49
CA GLU A 14 -13.07 3.16 6.85
C GLU A 14 -12.13 4.27 6.36
N LYS A 15 -12.38 4.71 5.12
CA LYS A 15 -11.82 5.86 4.40
C LYS A 15 -10.87 6.72 5.25
N PHE A 16 -9.59 6.39 5.18
CA PHE A 16 -8.56 7.14 5.89
C PHE A 16 -8.37 8.53 5.27
N PRO A 17 -8.11 9.55 6.10
CA PRO A 17 -7.97 10.93 5.65
C PRO A 17 -6.67 11.14 4.86
N ALA A 18 -6.56 12.33 4.25
CA ALA A 18 -5.33 12.80 3.67
C ALA A 18 -4.19 12.87 4.69
N GLY A 19 -2.95 12.79 4.20
CA GLY A 19 -1.72 12.75 5.00
C GLY A 19 -1.33 11.36 5.51
N VAL A 20 -2.19 10.36 5.39
CA VAL A 20 -1.91 9.00 5.88
C VAL A 20 -0.84 8.31 5.01
N ARG A 21 0.13 7.69 5.68
CA ARG A 21 1.17 6.87 5.06
C ARG A 21 0.64 5.49 4.67
N LEU A 22 0.98 5.10 3.46
CA LEU A 22 0.51 3.92 2.75
C LEU A 22 1.69 3.10 2.23
N LEU A 23 1.47 1.79 2.14
CA LEU A 23 2.34 0.81 1.52
C LEU A 23 1.51 0.03 0.49
N LEU A 24 2.04 -0.13 -0.73
CA LEU A 24 1.48 -1.01 -1.75
C LEU A 24 2.17 -2.36 -1.63
N CYS A 25 1.39 -3.42 -1.40
CA CYS A 25 1.91 -4.77 -1.38
C CYS A 25 2.26 -5.22 -2.80
N PRO A 26 3.52 -5.58 -3.11
CA PRO A 26 3.90 -6.04 -4.44
C PRO A 26 3.37 -7.44 -4.77
N ALA A 27 3.03 -8.24 -3.75
CA ALA A 27 2.52 -9.60 -3.94
C ALA A 27 1.05 -9.66 -4.36
N CYS A 28 0.21 -8.75 -3.85
CA CYS A 28 -1.24 -8.77 -4.11
C CYS A 28 -1.82 -7.46 -4.66
N GLY A 29 -1.04 -6.37 -4.69
CA GLY A 29 -1.49 -5.06 -5.15
C GLY A 29 -2.34 -4.28 -4.15
N ASP A 30 -2.54 -4.81 -2.93
CA ASP A 30 -3.35 -4.14 -1.91
C ASP A 30 -2.63 -2.92 -1.33
N LYS A 31 -3.43 -1.91 -0.97
CA LYS A 31 -2.98 -0.69 -0.28
C LYS A 31 -3.19 -0.85 1.21
N ILE A 32 -2.11 -0.80 1.96
CA ILE A 32 -2.07 -1.06 3.39
C ILE A 32 -1.54 0.17 4.11
N HIS A 33 -2.21 0.65 5.15
CA HIS A 33 -1.63 1.73 5.97
C HIS A 33 -0.51 1.17 6.86
N ALA A 34 0.43 2.04 7.25
CA ALA A 34 1.61 1.65 8.01
C ALA A 34 1.31 0.77 9.24
N GLY A 35 0.22 1.05 9.97
CA GLY A 35 -0.18 0.25 11.14
C GLY A 35 -0.60 -1.21 10.84
N CYS A 36 -1.10 -1.51 9.65
CA CYS A 36 -1.51 -2.87 9.25
C CYS A 36 -0.43 -3.63 8.50
N TRP A 37 0.65 -2.95 8.10
CA TRP A 37 1.68 -3.54 7.24
C TRP A 37 2.39 -4.76 7.84
N PRO A 38 2.87 -4.76 9.10
CA PRO A 38 3.60 -5.91 9.65
C PRO A 38 2.77 -7.19 9.59
N ARG A 39 1.50 -7.12 10.01
CA ARG A 39 0.58 -8.26 9.97
C ARG A 39 0.32 -8.76 8.54
N HIS A 40 0.06 -7.84 7.61
CA HIS A 40 -0.18 -8.19 6.21
C HIS A 40 1.03 -8.87 5.57
N ARG A 41 2.22 -8.30 5.81
CA ARG A 41 3.51 -8.84 5.38
C ARG A 41 3.73 -10.24 5.93
N ASP A 42 3.56 -10.44 7.23
CA ASP A 42 3.84 -11.72 7.88
C ASP A 42 2.93 -12.83 7.34
N ARG A 43 1.67 -12.51 6.98
CA ARG A 43 0.78 -13.45 6.30
C ARG A 43 1.33 -13.91 4.95
N HIS A 44 1.86 -12.98 4.15
CA HIS A 44 2.46 -13.32 2.87
C HIS A 44 3.78 -14.07 3.03
N LEU A 45 4.64 -13.68 3.98
CA LEU A 45 5.87 -14.42 4.31
C LEU A 45 5.59 -15.85 4.78
N ALA A 46 4.50 -16.05 5.52
CA ALA A 46 4.07 -17.39 5.95
C ALA A 46 3.59 -18.24 4.76
N ALA A 47 2.98 -17.63 3.74
CA ALA A 47 2.54 -18.31 2.53
C ALA A 47 3.70 -18.56 1.54
N ASP A 48 4.63 -17.62 1.47
CA ASP A 48 5.84 -17.67 0.64
C ASP A 48 7.04 -17.09 1.42
N PRO A 49 7.88 -17.97 2.02
CA PRO A 49 9.09 -17.56 2.76
C PRO A 49 10.11 -16.80 1.91
N GLY A 50 10.02 -16.87 0.58
CA GLY A 50 10.88 -16.15 -0.35
C GLY A 50 10.43 -14.72 -0.65
N ALA A 51 9.24 -14.30 -0.22
CA ALA A 51 8.68 -13.00 -0.56
C ALA A 51 9.47 -11.84 0.10
N LYS A 52 10.00 -10.89 -0.70
CA LYS A 52 10.81 -9.77 -0.20
C LYS A 52 9.99 -8.49 0.04
N LEU A 53 8.95 -8.61 0.84
CA LEU A 53 7.88 -7.60 0.90
C LEU A 53 8.28 -6.24 1.46
N ASP A 54 9.18 -6.13 2.44
CA ASP A 54 9.54 -4.81 3.00
C ASP A 54 10.39 -3.96 2.05
N ALA A 55 11.35 -4.58 1.36
CA ALA A 55 12.19 -3.90 0.39
C ALA A 55 11.40 -3.53 -0.87
N ASP A 56 10.46 -4.41 -1.25
CA ASP A 56 9.67 -4.26 -2.46
C ASP A 56 8.37 -3.45 -2.25
N ALA A 57 7.99 -3.15 -1.00
CA ALA A 57 6.81 -2.34 -0.72
C ALA A 57 6.99 -0.90 -1.17
N ARG A 58 6.13 -0.48 -2.09
CA ARG A 58 6.11 0.91 -2.55
C ARG A 58 5.42 1.78 -1.51
N ARG A 59 6.10 2.81 -1.04
CA ARG A 59 5.57 3.75 -0.04
C ARG A 59 4.86 4.92 -0.72
N GLY A 60 3.78 5.40 -0.12
CA GLY A 60 3.05 6.57 -0.59
C GLY A 60 2.28 7.29 0.51
N THR A 61 1.69 8.42 0.16
CA THR A 61 0.89 9.25 1.07
C THR A 61 -0.42 9.63 0.39
N MET A 62 -1.53 9.55 1.12
CA MET A 62 -2.84 9.99 0.62
C MET A 62 -2.89 11.51 0.55
N GLY A 63 -3.18 12.09 -0.62
CA GLY A 63 -3.39 13.53 -0.76
C GLY A 63 -4.84 13.95 -0.47
N ASP A 64 -5.06 15.26 -0.34
CA ASP A 64 -6.34 15.89 0.01
C ASP A 64 -7.50 15.58 -0.96
N TYR A 65 -7.17 15.25 -2.21
CA TYR A 65 -8.15 14.89 -3.25
C TYR A 65 -8.32 13.38 -3.43
N GLY A 66 -7.80 12.59 -2.49
CA GLY A 66 -7.79 11.13 -2.57
C GLY A 66 -6.81 10.55 -3.59
N ILE A 67 -5.89 11.38 -4.07
CA ILE A 67 -4.82 10.97 -4.97
C ILE A 67 -3.64 10.52 -4.13
N ILE A 68 -3.19 9.28 -4.31
CA ILE A 68 -2.01 8.77 -3.62
C ILE A 68 -0.75 9.29 -4.33
N ARG A 69 0.13 9.93 -3.56
CA ARG A 69 1.46 10.34 -3.99
C ARG A 69 2.46 9.29 -3.54
N TRP A 70 2.98 8.50 -4.48
CA TRP A 70 4.00 7.50 -4.19
C TRP A 70 5.38 8.14 -4.05
N ALA A 71 6.13 7.72 -3.03
CA ALA A 71 7.48 8.22 -2.72
C ALA A 71 8.53 7.73 -3.71
N ASP A 72 8.33 6.52 -4.24
CA ASP A 72 9.22 5.89 -5.22
C ASP A 72 8.46 5.76 -6.56
N PRO A 73 9.12 5.88 -7.73
CA PRO A 73 8.53 5.43 -9.00
C PRO A 73 8.10 3.97 -8.86
N PRO A 74 7.09 3.49 -9.63
CA PRO A 74 6.81 2.06 -9.63
C PRO A 74 8.14 1.33 -9.93
N PRO A 75 8.44 0.20 -9.27
CA PRO A 75 9.65 -0.54 -9.56
C PRO A 75 9.75 -0.73 -11.08
N SER A 76 10.94 -0.50 -11.65
CA SER A 76 11.23 -0.57 -13.07
C SER A 76 10.99 -1.99 -13.58
N GLY A 77 9.74 -2.33 -13.78
CA GLY A 77 9.28 -3.70 -13.87
C GLY A 77 7.86 -3.71 -14.41
N ARG A 78 7.79 -3.51 -15.73
CA ARG A 78 6.62 -3.72 -16.61
C ARG A 78 5.61 -2.56 -16.66
N GLY A 79 5.76 -1.77 -17.71
CA GLY A 79 4.80 -0.78 -18.18
C GLY A 79 5.17 -0.29 -19.57
N GLY A 80 5.45 -1.24 -20.48
CA GLY A 80 5.34 -1.02 -21.90
C GLY A 80 4.05 -1.68 -22.36
N ASP A 81 3.03 -0.87 -22.58
CA ASP A 81 2.16 -0.81 -23.76
C ASP A 81 1.28 0.46 -23.62
#